data_AF-K0KKW1-F1
#
_entry.id   AF-K0KKW1-F1
#
_cell.length_a   1.000
_cell.length_b   1.000
_cell.length_c   1.000
_cell.angle_alpha   90.00
_cell.angle_beta   90.00
_cell.angle_gamma   90.00
#
_symmetry.space_group_name_H-M   'P 1'
#
loop_
_entity.id
_entity.type
_entity.pdbx_description
1 polymer ?
#
loop_
_entity_poly.entity_id
_entity_poly.type
_entity_poly.pdbx_seq_one_letter_code
_entity_poly.pdbx_strand_id
1 'polypeptide(L)'
;MQFSKVLLTASLALLSAASPIAEALPWAKANPQAAAAAQAYADAYAEAVAIAHPDPKAYALAASADDCADVQCHMNCGLMIVAGQDCSENSEDNYSGPYTSGCLCNAEGSTKFQSYYDACMDCGWTLWKYYSVYLQPALEECHKDFPSVSTEPTGTSRCSTTLTDEYTKETDINYTTFTQ
;
A
#
# COMPACT_ATOMS: atom_id res chain seq x y z
N MET A 1 21.51 35.15 -42.28
CA MET A 1 21.93 34.47 -41.03
C MET A 1 20.76 33.61 -40.60
N GLN A 2 20.91 32.29 -40.73
CA GLN A 2 19.83 31.31 -40.62
C GLN A 2 19.48 30.99 -39.16
N PHE A 3 18.19 30.75 -38.97
CA PHE A 3 17.49 30.46 -37.72
C PHE A 3 17.98 29.17 -37.06
N SER A 4 18.53 29.24 -35.85
CA SER A 4 18.63 28.07 -34.97
C SER A 4 17.32 27.93 -34.20
N LYS A 5 16.46 27.06 -34.72
CA LYS A 5 15.24 26.61 -34.02
C LYS A 5 15.64 25.71 -32.86
N VAL A 6 15.08 26.07 -31.71
CA VAL A 6 15.02 25.31 -30.46
C VAL A 6 14.62 23.86 -30.73
N LEU A 7 15.40 22.91 -30.20
CA LEU A 7 15.01 21.51 -30.03
C LEU A 7 14.83 21.25 -28.54
N LEU A 8 13.64 21.57 -28.05
CA LEU A 8 13.08 21.10 -26.78
C LEU A 8 12.15 19.93 -27.14
N THR A 9 12.71 18.73 -27.31
CA THR A 9 11.91 17.53 -27.54
C THR A 9 12.57 16.32 -26.89
N ALA A 10 12.18 16.03 -25.65
CA ALA A 10 11.92 14.67 -25.15
C ALA A 10 11.80 14.70 -23.61
N SER A 11 10.63 15.09 -23.09
CA SER A 11 10.32 14.84 -21.66
C SER A 11 8.87 14.46 -21.40
N LEU A 12 8.00 14.39 -22.43
CA LEU A 12 6.58 14.07 -22.25
C LEU A 12 6.24 12.57 -22.35
N ALA A 13 7.15 11.72 -22.82
CA ALA A 13 6.82 10.30 -23.03
C ALA A 13 6.89 9.45 -21.75
N LEU A 14 7.68 9.88 -20.75
CA LEU A 14 7.97 9.07 -19.56
C LEU A 14 6.85 9.06 -18.52
N LEU A 15 6.13 10.18 -18.38
CA LEU A 15 4.97 10.28 -17.48
C LEU A 15 3.83 9.34 -17.89
N SER A 16 3.71 8.99 -19.18
CA SER A 16 2.58 8.18 -19.67
C SER A 16 2.64 6.69 -19.31
N ALA A 17 3.81 6.18 -18.87
CA ALA A 17 4.01 4.76 -18.58
C ALA A 17 3.94 4.42 -17.09
N ALA A 18 4.06 5.41 -16.20
CA ALA A 18 4.07 5.18 -14.75
C ALA A 18 2.66 4.95 -14.18
N SER A 19 1.69 5.79 -14.51
CA SER A 19 0.30 5.67 -14.06
C SER A 19 -0.33 4.28 -14.31
N PRO A 20 -0.22 3.67 -15.51
CA PRO A 20 -0.80 2.33 -15.74
C PRO A 20 -0.11 1.21 -14.93
N ILE A 21 1.15 1.38 -14.52
CA ILE A 21 1.85 0.43 -13.65
C ILE A 21 1.34 0.58 -12.21
N ALA A 22 1.20 1.80 -11.71
CA ALA A 22 0.66 2.07 -10.37
C ALA A 22 -0.79 1.57 -10.24
N GLU A 23 -1.64 1.83 -11.24
CA GLU A 23 -3.04 1.38 -11.29
C GLU A 23 -3.21 -0.13 -11.28
N ALA A 24 -2.23 -0.86 -11.81
CA ALA A 24 -2.26 -2.32 -11.89
C ALA A 24 -1.87 -2.99 -10.57
N LEU A 25 -1.27 -2.27 -9.61
CA LEU A 25 -0.86 -2.82 -8.33
C LEU A 25 -2.07 -2.95 -7.39
N PRO A 26 -2.51 -4.16 -7.00
CA PRO A 26 -3.74 -4.32 -6.22
C PRO A 26 -3.70 -3.60 -4.87
N TRP A 27 -2.52 -3.54 -4.24
CA TRP A 27 -2.32 -2.87 -2.97
C TRP A 27 -2.38 -1.34 -3.05
N ALA A 28 -2.25 -0.73 -4.24
CA ALA A 28 -2.44 0.70 -4.43
C ALA A 28 -3.87 1.15 -4.06
N LYS A 29 -4.83 0.21 -4.04
CA LYS A 29 -6.23 0.45 -3.68
C LYS A 29 -6.53 0.21 -2.20
N ALA A 30 -5.52 0.02 -1.35
CA ALA A 30 -5.76 -0.18 0.07
C ALA A 30 -6.21 1.11 0.76
N ASN A 31 -5.45 2.19 0.57
CA ASN A 31 -5.67 3.52 1.12
C ASN A 31 -4.84 4.57 0.33
N PRO A 32 -5.02 5.88 0.57
CA PRO A 32 -4.31 6.93 -0.19
C PRO A 32 -2.78 6.84 -0.12
N GLN A 33 -2.23 6.38 1.01
CA GLN A 33 -0.79 6.26 1.25
C GLN A 33 -0.21 5.08 0.49
N ALA A 34 -0.97 3.99 0.36
CA ALA A 34 -0.64 2.88 -0.53
C ALA A 34 -0.65 3.34 -2.00
N ALA A 35 -1.62 4.15 -2.41
CA ALA A 35 -1.67 4.70 -3.76
C ALA A 35 -0.45 5.59 -4.06
N ALA A 36 -0.10 6.48 -3.14
CA ALA A 36 1.06 7.36 -3.28
C ALA A 36 2.38 6.57 -3.39
N ALA A 37 2.58 5.55 -2.53
CA ALA A 37 3.76 4.68 -2.61
C ALA A 37 3.81 3.88 -3.92
N ALA A 38 2.67 3.41 -4.42
CA ALA A 38 2.58 2.72 -5.70
C ALA A 38 2.94 3.63 -6.88
N GLN A 39 2.49 4.89 -6.85
CA GLN A 39 2.84 5.89 -7.86
C GLN A 39 4.34 6.21 -7.85
N ALA A 40 4.92 6.47 -6.66
CA ALA A 40 6.34 6.76 -6.53
C ALA A 40 7.22 5.60 -7.05
N TYR A 41 6.85 4.35 -6.73
CA TYR A 41 7.51 3.17 -7.29
C TYR A 41 7.40 3.12 -8.83
N ALA A 42 6.21 3.38 -9.38
CA ALA A 42 6.00 3.34 -10.81
C ALA A 42 6.77 4.44 -11.57
N ASP A 43 6.83 5.64 -11.02
CA ASP A 43 7.63 6.76 -11.57
C ASP A 43 9.11 6.41 -11.60
N ALA A 44 9.66 5.89 -10.49
CA ALA A 44 11.05 5.47 -10.40
C ALA A 44 11.35 4.28 -11.34
N TYR A 45 10.42 3.35 -11.50
CA TYR A 45 10.56 2.25 -12.46
C TYR A 45 10.61 2.77 -13.91
N ALA A 46 9.71 3.70 -14.27
CA ALA A 46 9.68 4.30 -15.59
C ALA A 46 10.96 5.08 -15.90
N GLU A 47 11.48 5.83 -14.93
CA GLU A 47 12.79 6.50 -15.03
C GLU A 47 13.91 5.47 -15.29
N ALA A 48 13.97 4.40 -14.50
CA ALA A 48 15.00 3.38 -14.62
C ALA A 48 14.98 2.68 -15.99
N VAL A 49 13.79 2.42 -16.54
CA VAL A 49 13.64 1.91 -17.92
C VAL A 49 14.15 2.93 -18.94
N ALA A 50 13.86 4.23 -18.74
CA ALA A 50 14.30 5.30 -19.64
C ALA A 50 15.82 5.37 -19.80
N ILE A 51 16.53 5.20 -18.68
CA ILE A 51 18.00 5.25 -18.64
C ILE A 51 18.64 3.87 -18.90
N ALA A 52 17.84 2.87 -19.27
CA ALA A 52 18.28 1.48 -19.47
C ALA A 52 19.06 0.91 -18.27
N HIS A 53 18.57 1.18 -17.06
CA HIS A 53 19.16 0.65 -15.83
C HIS A 53 19.17 -0.90 -15.90
N PRO A 54 20.27 -1.57 -15.51
CA PRO A 54 20.38 -3.02 -15.60
C PRO A 54 19.36 -3.78 -14.74
N ASP A 55 18.82 -3.12 -13.71
CA ASP A 55 17.73 -3.63 -12.89
C ASP A 55 16.75 -2.50 -12.52
N PRO A 56 15.72 -2.25 -13.35
CA PRO A 56 14.74 -1.18 -13.09
C PRO A 56 13.91 -1.41 -11.83
N LYS A 57 13.69 -2.69 -11.47
CA LYS A 57 12.93 -3.04 -10.27
C LYS A 57 13.71 -2.68 -9.02
N ALA A 58 14.98 -3.07 -8.92
CA ALA A 58 15.83 -2.73 -7.78
C ALA A 58 16.00 -1.20 -7.62
N TYR A 59 16.09 -0.47 -8.74
CA TYR A 59 16.11 1.00 -8.72
C TYR A 59 14.84 1.58 -8.09
N ALA A 60 13.67 1.14 -8.54
CA ALA A 60 12.39 1.62 -8.01
C ALA A 60 12.18 1.26 -6.53
N LEU A 61 12.59 0.05 -6.13
CA LEU A 61 12.57 -0.38 -4.73
C LEU A 61 13.41 0.54 -3.83
N ALA A 62 14.62 0.90 -4.29
CA ALA A 62 15.50 1.79 -3.54
C ALA A 62 14.90 3.20 -3.38
N ALA A 63 14.26 3.73 -4.42
CA ALA A 63 13.60 5.04 -4.37
C ALA A 63 12.39 5.05 -3.41
N SER A 64 11.62 3.96 -3.35
CA SER A 64 10.48 3.86 -2.43
C SER A 64 10.87 3.74 -0.94
N ALA A 65 12.12 3.38 -0.65
CA ALA A 65 12.62 3.28 0.73
C ALA A 65 12.85 4.65 1.40
N ASP A 66 12.82 5.76 0.64
CA ASP A 66 12.98 7.12 1.18
C ASP A 66 11.81 7.54 2.10
N ASP A 67 10.65 6.87 2.03
CA ASP A 67 9.52 7.05 2.96
C ASP A 67 9.57 6.13 4.19
N CYS A 68 10.75 5.57 4.52
CA CYS A 68 11.11 4.65 5.63
C CYS A 68 10.32 3.35 5.78
N ALA A 69 9.17 3.21 5.12
CA ALA A 69 8.50 1.94 4.87
C ALA A 69 8.92 1.41 3.49
N ASP A 70 9.51 0.21 3.45
CA ASP A 70 9.78 -0.47 2.17
C ASP A 70 8.46 -0.74 1.44
N VAL A 71 8.48 -0.73 0.10
CA VAL A 71 7.31 -1.04 -0.72
C VAL A 71 6.78 -2.44 -0.44
N GLN A 72 7.62 -3.38 0.02
CA GLN A 72 7.15 -4.69 0.45
C GLN A 72 6.23 -4.57 1.68
N CYS A 73 6.49 -3.62 2.58
CA CYS A 73 5.60 -3.35 3.70
C CYS A 73 4.26 -2.78 3.23
N HIS A 74 4.30 -1.79 2.33
CA HIS A 74 3.10 -1.24 1.69
C HIS A 74 2.29 -2.31 0.97
N MET A 75 2.97 -3.21 0.25
CA MET A 75 2.34 -4.31 -0.47
C MET A 75 1.66 -5.29 0.49
N ASN A 76 2.36 -5.80 1.50
CA ASN A 76 1.79 -6.80 2.41
C ASN A 76 0.66 -6.21 3.26
N CYS A 77 0.89 -5.06 3.89
CA CYS A 77 -0.15 -4.42 4.69
C CYS A 77 -1.31 -3.90 3.83
N GLY A 78 -1.02 -3.41 2.62
CA GLY A 78 -2.06 -2.99 1.68
C GLY A 78 -2.92 -4.15 1.19
N LEU A 79 -2.31 -5.29 0.83
CA LEU A 79 -3.05 -6.50 0.46
C LEU A 79 -3.83 -7.08 1.64
N MET A 80 -3.31 -6.96 2.85
CA MET A 80 -4.03 -7.34 4.06
C MET A 80 -5.28 -6.47 4.29
N ILE A 81 -5.18 -5.16 4.09
CA ILE A 81 -6.34 -4.24 4.11
C ILE A 81 -7.36 -4.69 3.06
N VAL A 82 -6.94 -4.88 1.81
CA VAL A 82 -7.84 -5.29 0.71
C VAL A 82 -8.51 -6.64 1.03
N ALA A 83 -7.78 -7.60 1.57
CA ALA A 83 -8.36 -8.87 2.00
C ALA A 83 -9.37 -8.72 3.14
N GLY A 84 -9.14 -7.77 4.06
CA GLY A 84 -10.09 -7.42 5.12
C GLY A 84 -11.36 -6.79 4.55
N GLN A 85 -11.20 -5.92 3.55
CA GLN A 85 -12.32 -5.29 2.86
C GLN A 85 -13.22 -6.30 2.15
N ASP A 86 -12.62 -7.26 1.45
CA ASP A 86 -13.33 -8.33 0.76
C ASP A 86 -14.20 -9.18 1.72
N CYS A 87 -13.90 -9.16 3.01
CA CYS A 87 -14.66 -9.87 4.05
C CYS A 87 -15.71 -9.01 4.75
N SER A 88 -15.72 -7.69 4.55
CA SER A 88 -16.69 -6.80 5.18
C SER A 88 -18.07 -6.91 4.51
N GLU A 89 -19.10 -6.98 5.34
CA GLU A 89 -20.50 -6.92 4.93
C GLU A 89 -21.13 -5.53 5.23
N ASN A 90 -20.32 -4.58 5.68
CA ASN A 90 -20.77 -3.25 6.05
C ASN A 90 -21.04 -2.39 4.80
N SER A 91 -22.24 -1.81 4.75
CA SER A 91 -22.71 -0.99 3.62
C SER A 91 -22.31 0.48 3.71
N GLU A 92 -21.80 0.95 4.86
CA GLU A 92 -21.35 2.32 5.08
C GLU A 92 -19.86 2.49 4.76
N ASP A 93 -19.02 1.55 5.21
CA ASP A 93 -17.61 1.45 4.82
C ASP A 93 -17.15 0.00 4.77
N ASN A 94 -16.29 -0.35 3.80
CA ASN A 94 -15.80 -1.71 3.62
C ASN A 94 -14.62 -2.05 4.55
N TYR A 95 -14.24 -1.22 5.51
CA TYR A 95 -13.12 -1.47 6.41
C TYR A 95 -13.55 -1.95 7.80
N SER A 96 -14.85 -1.97 8.03
CA SER A 96 -15.44 -2.24 9.34
C SER A 96 -16.34 -3.47 9.27
N GLY A 97 -16.59 -4.09 10.42
CA GLY A 97 -17.55 -5.19 10.51
C GLY A 97 -19.00 -4.73 10.30
N PRO A 98 -19.96 -5.67 10.19
CA PRO A 98 -19.77 -7.11 10.38
C PRO A 98 -18.94 -7.75 9.26
N TYR A 99 -18.25 -8.85 9.58
CA TYR A 99 -17.44 -9.60 8.64
C TYR A 99 -18.07 -10.97 8.36
N THR A 100 -17.94 -11.45 7.13
CA THR A 100 -18.35 -12.81 6.78
C THR A 100 -17.60 -13.83 7.66
N SER A 101 -18.36 -14.70 8.33
CA SER A 101 -17.81 -15.69 9.26
C SER A 101 -16.75 -16.59 8.60
N GLY A 102 -15.58 -16.71 9.24
CA GLY A 102 -14.46 -17.51 8.73
C GLY A 102 -13.71 -16.90 7.53
N CYS A 103 -14.08 -15.70 7.07
CA CYS A 103 -13.41 -15.03 5.95
C CYS A 103 -12.06 -14.43 6.35
N LEU A 104 -11.99 -13.74 7.50
CA LEU A 104 -10.77 -13.08 7.98
C LEU A 104 -9.75 -14.06 8.56
N CYS A 105 -10.16 -14.90 9.51
CA CYS A 105 -9.26 -15.86 10.16
C CYS A 105 -9.91 -17.22 10.32
N ASN A 106 -9.10 -18.26 10.15
CA ASN A 106 -9.46 -19.64 10.47
C ASN A 106 -8.33 -20.32 11.26
N ALA A 107 -8.64 -21.50 11.81
CA ALA A 107 -7.70 -22.26 12.62
C ALA A 107 -6.50 -22.79 11.82
N GLU A 108 -6.69 -22.98 10.51
CA GLU A 108 -5.67 -23.46 9.59
C GLU A 108 -4.69 -22.35 9.15
N GLY A 109 -4.95 -21.08 9.47
CA GLY A 109 -4.10 -19.95 9.05
C GLY A 109 -4.10 -19.69 7.55
N SER A 110 -5.16 -20.09 6.84
CA SER A 110 -5.16 -20.23 5.37
C SER A 110 -5.98 -19.17 4.62
N THR A 111 -6.58 -18.21 5.32
CA THR A 111 -7.32 -17.13 4.68
C THR A 111 -6.38 -16.17 3.93
N LYS A 112 -6.91 -15.42 2.96
CA LYS A 112 -6.13 -14.37 2.29
C LYS A 112 -5.60 -13.34 3.28
N PHE A 113 -6.42 -12.93 4.25
CA PHE A 113 -6.03 -11.97 5.27
C PHE A 113 -4.85 -12.51 6.12
N GLN A 114 -4.91 -13.77 6.56
CA GLN A 114 -3.82 -14.41 7.30
C GLN A 114 -2.55 -14.62 6.45
N SER A 115 -2.68 -14.81 5.13
CA SER A 115 -1.51 -14.97 4.25
C SER A 115 -0.58 -13.74 4.18
N TYR A 116 -1.09 -12.56 4.54
CA TYR A 116 -0.33 -11.31 4.60
C TYR A 116 0.03 -10.89 6.03
N TYR A 117 -0.53 -11.57 7.03
CA TYR A 117 -0.46 -11.18 8.44
C TYR A 117 0.99 -11.06 8.92
N ASP A 118 1.76 -12.15 8.91
CA ASP A 118 3.10 -12.16 9.50
C ASP A 118 4.01 -11.09 8.90
N ALA A 119 3.99 -10.95 7.57
CA ALA A 119 4.80 -9.98 6.85
C ALA A 119 4.37 -8.54 7.15
N CYS A 120 3.07 -8.26 7.26
CA CYS A 120 2.60 -6.94 7.63
C CYS A 120 2.92 -6.62 9.10
N MET A 121 2.70 -7.56 10.02
CA MET A 121 2.90 -7.31 11.45
C MET A 121 4.37 -7.11 11.82
N ASP A 122 5.31 -7.70 11.05
CA ASP A 122 6.75 -7.49 11.25
C ASP A 122 7.20 -6.04 10.90
N CYS A 123 6.70 -5.49 9.79
CA CYS A 123 7.13 -4.16 9.31
C CYS A 123 6.17 -3.02 9.67
N GLY A 124 4.95 -3.35 10.11
CA GLY A 124 3.78 -2.47 10.07
C GLY A 124 3.89 -1.20 10.88
N TRP A 125 4.77 -1.13 11.90
CA TRP A 125 5.01 0.10 12.67
C TRP A 125 5.51 1.28 11.81
N THR A 126 6.14 1.00 10.67
CA THR A 126 6.53 2.02 9.68
C THR A 126 5.33 2.67 8.99
N LEU A 127 4.18 1.99 8.96
CA LEU A 127 2.94 2.43 8.29
C LEU A 127 1.77 2.66 9.23
N TRP A 128 1.89 2.21 10.49
CA TRP A 128 0.75 1.98 11.38
C TRP A 128 -0.12 3.20 11.59
N LYS A 129 0.48 4.39 11.68
CA LYS A 129 -0.26 5.67 11.75
C LYS A 129 -1.36 5.77 10.69
N TYR A 130 -1.08 5.37 9.45
CA TYR A 130 -2.02 5.49 8.33
C TYR A 130 -2.82 4.22 8.08
N TYR A 131 -2.33 3.06 8.53
CA TYR A 131 -2.89 1.75 8.19
C TYR A 131 -3.78 1.17 9.31
N SER A 132 -3.54 1.56 10.57
CA SER A 132 -4.25 1.03 11.72
C SER A 132 -5.77 1.20 11.61
N VAL A 133 -6.22 2.39 11.17
CA VAL A 133 -7.64 2.70 11.01
C VAL A 133 -8.37 1.79 10.02
N TYR A 134 -7.63 1.13 9.12
CA TYR A 134 -8.16 0.22 8.10
C TYR A 134 -7.94 -1.26 8.47
N LEU A 135 -6.94 -1.59 9.28
CA LEU A 135 -6.59 -2.98 9.67
C LEU A 135 -7.14 -3.39 11.03
N GLN A 136 -7.14 -2.47 11.99
CA GLN A 136 -7.43 -2.78 13.38
C GLN A 136 -8.83 -3.38 13.58
N PRO A 137 -9.91 -2.92 12.92
CA PRO A 137 -11.22 -3.55 13.06
C PRO A 137 -11.23 -5.03 12.64
N ALA A 138 -10.52 -5.40 11.57
CA ALA A 138 -10.44 -6.79 11.10
C ALA A 138 -9.54 -7.65 12.01
N LEU A 139 -8.44 -7.07 12.51
CA LEU A 139 -7.57 -7.72 13.48
C LEU A 139 -8.28 -7.99 14.81
N GLU A 140 -9.05 -7.03 15.30
CA GLU A 140 -9.88 -7.18 16.51
C GLU A 140 -10.94 -8.25 16.33
N GLU A 141 -11.55 -8.37 15.14
CA GLU A 141 -12.48 -9.46 14.83
C GLU A 141 -11.79 -10.82 14.93
N CYS A 142 -10.64 -11.00 14.25
CA CYS A 142 -9.86 -12.22 14.35
C CYS A 142 -9.45 -12.55 15.80
N HIS A 143 -9.06 -11.55 16.59
CA HIS A 143 -8.59 -11.73 17.95
C HIS A 143 -9.66 -12.32 18.88
N LYS A 144 -10.96 -12.08 18.62
CA LYS A 144 -12.07 -12.62 19.41
C LYS A 144 -12.04 -14.15 19.48
N ASP A 145 -11.77 -14.79 18.34
CA ASP A 145 -11.73 -16.26 18.23
C ASP A 145 -10.31 -16.82 18.28
N PHE A 146 -9.30 -16.01 17.94
CA PHE A 146 -7.88 -16.40 17.89
C PHE A 146 -7.01 -15.41 18.69
N PRO A 147 -6.93 -15.53 20.03
CA PRO A 147 -6.22 -14.56 20.88
C PRO A 147 -4.71 -14.43 20.63
N SER A 148 -4.10 -15.36 19.89
CA SER A 148 -2.70 -15.27 19.46
C SER A 148 -2.48 -14.27 18.32
N VAL A 149 -3.55 -13.84 17.64
CA VAL A 149 -3.51 -12.79 16.62
C VAL A 149 -3.34 -11.45 17.35
N SER A 150 -2.17 -10.84 17.27
CA SER A 150 -1.94 -9.47 17.71
C SER A 150 -2.80 -8.48 16.93
N THR A 151 -3.32 -7.47 17.61
CA THR A 151 -4.11 -6.36 17.01
C THR A 151 -3.26 -5.16 16.60
N GLU A 152 -1.95 -5.19 16.89
CA GLU A 152 -0.96 -4.18 16.52
C GLU A 152 0.35 -4.83 16.04
N PRO A 153 1.17 -4.15 15.21
CA PRO A 153 2.41 -4.70 14.68
C PRO A 153 3.35 -5.19 15.79
N THR A 154 4.08 -6.27 15.50
CA THR A 154 4.89 -7.01 16.47
C THR A 154 6.39 -6.83 16.26
N GLY A 155 6.83 -6.39 15.08
CA GLY A 155 8.24 -6.09 14.84
C GLY A 155 8.70 -4.76 15.46
N THR A 156 9.90 -4.30 15.08
CA THR A 156 10.56 -3.15 15.72
C THR A 156 10.87 -1.98 14.78
N SER A 157 10.69 -2.14 13.47
CA SER A 157 11.00 -1.11 12.47
C SER A 157 10.05 0.07 12.58
N ARG A 158 10.55 1.31 12.73
CA ARG A 158 9.71 2.50 12.91
C ARG A 158 10.16 3.66 12.03
N CYS A 159 9.18 4.47 11.65
CA CYS A 159 9.34 5.73 10.94
C CYS A 159 9.18 6.89 11.91
N SER A 160 10.03 7.93 11.84
CA SER A 160 9.87 9.11 12.70
C SER A 160 8.57 9.86 12.43
N THR A 161 8.09 9.83 11.19
CA THR A 161 6.84 10.44 10.70
C THR A 161 5.57 9.77 11.24
N THR A 162 5.67 8.56 11.79
CA THR A 162 4.54 7.81 12.36
C THR A 162 4.44 7.95 13.89
N LEU A 163 5.26 8.78 14.54
CA LEU A 163 5.39 8.80 16.01
C LEU A 163 4.48 9.81 16.75
N THR A 164 3.95 10.86 16.10
CA THR A 164 3.41 12.01 16.85
C THR A 164 2.05 12.54 16.41
N ASP A 165 1.42 12.01 15.36
CA ASP A 165 0.11 12.49 14.90
C ASP A 165 -0.85 11.35 14.59
N GLU A 166 -2.15 11.59 14.82
CA GLU A 166 -3.23 10.69 14.45
C GLU A 166 -3.64 10.90 12.98
N TYR A 167 -4.13 9.84 12.34
CA TYR A 167 -4.68 9.89 10.99
C TYR A 167 -6.17 9.56 11.04
N THR A 168 -6.97 10.33 10.30
CA THR A 168 -8.41 10.11 10.20
C THR A 168 -8.71 9.17 9.04
N LYS A 169 -9.49 8.12 9.30
CA LYS A 169 -9.96 7.17 8.29
C LYS A 169 -10.72 7.90 7.18
N GLU A 170 -10.35 7.64 5.93
CA GLU A 170 -11.11 8.09 4.76
C GLU A 170 -11.99 6.93 4.30
N THR A 171 -13.32 7.07 4.42
CA THR A 171 -14.28 6.01 4.06
C THR A 171 -14.81 6.14 2.63
N ASP A 172 -14.78 7.35 2.06
CA ASP A 172 -15.30 7.67 0.73
C ASP A 172 -14.19 7.72 -0.33
N ILE A 173 -13.23 6.80 -0.27
CA ILE A 173 -12.05 6.82 -1.15
C ILE A 173 -12.46 6.50 -2.58
N ASN A 174 -12.44 7.51 -3.46
CA ASN A 174 -12.54 7.29 -4.89
C ASN A 174 -11.16 6.97 -5.46
N TYR A 175 -10.86 5.69 -5.65
CA TYR A 175 -9.56 5.26 -6.19
C TYR A 175 -9.22 5.85 -7.57
N THR A 176 -10.20 6.34 -8.34
CA THR A 176 -9.96 6.98 -9.64
C THR A 176 -9.36 8.39 -9.51
N THR A 177 -9.30 8.99 -8.31
CA THR A 177 -8.71 10.32 -8.12
C THR A 177 -7.22 10.29 -7.78
N PHE A 178 -6.68 9.13 -7.41
CA PHE A 178 -5.26 8.96 -7.05
C PHE A 178 -4.37 8.54 -8.24
N THR A 179 -4.95 8.44 -9.43
CA THR A 179 -4.34 7.84 -10.63
C THR A 179 -4.18 8.86 -11.78
N GLN A 180 -4.17 10.15 -11.46
CA GLN A 180 -3.99 11.25 -12.43
C GLN A 180 -2.54 11.68 -12.59
#